data_AF-A0A9X3EXX6-F1
#
_entry.id   AF-A0A9X3EXX6-F1
#
_cell.length_a   1.000
_cell.length_b   1.000
_cell.length_c   1.000
_cell.angle_alpha   90.00
_cell.angle_beta   90.00
_cell.angle_gamma   90.00
#
_symmetry.space_group_name_H-M   'P 1'
#
loop_
_entity.id
_entity.type
_entity.pdbx_description
1 polymer ?
#
loop_
_entity_poly.entity_id
_entity_poly.type
_entity_poly.pdbx_seq_one_letter_code
_entity_poly.pdbx_strand_id
1 'polypeptide(L)'
;MDIRIIRALQPGVREHYTDPELARHCAALALLVATPGGHQLGRYYIAQNPGSLPMLMFTDEAQAIEWLHRETSDQPTFAGSAAL
;
A
#
# COMPACT_ATOMS: atom_id res chain seq x y z
N MET A 1 -0.47 1.16 6.45
CA MET A 1 0.98 1.03 6.69
C MET A 1 1.61 2.41 6.59
N ASP A 2 2.21 2.87 7.69
CA ASP A 2 2.93 4.14 7.71
C ASP A 2 4.39 3.93 7.29
N ILE A 3 4.76 4.51 6.14
CA ILE A 3 6.11 4.41 5.59
C ILE A 3 6.87 5.74 5.63
N ARG A 4 6.33 6.76 6.32
CA ARG A 4 6.94 8.10 6.42
C ARG A 4 8.31 8.08 7.11
N ILE A 5 8.53 7.12 8.01
CA ILE A 5 9.73 7.00 8.85
C ILE A 5 10.47 5.66 8.69
N ILE A 6 10.19 4.90 7.63
CA ILE A 6 10.82 3.59 7.45
C ILE A 6 12.34 3.73 7.26
N ARG A 7 13.06 2.90 8.03
CA ARG A 7 14.50 2.69 7.88
C ARG A 7 14.72 1.40 7.11
N ALA A 8 15.87 1.31 6.43
CA ALA A 8 16.27 0.08 5.77
C ALA A 8 16.26 -1.08 6.77
N LEU A 9 15.61 -2.18 6.39
CA LEU A 9 15.64 -3.41 7.16
C LEU A 9 16.99 -4.10 6.97
N GLN A 10 17.42 -4.86 7.97
CA GLN A 10 18.57 -5.74 7.81
C GLN A 10 18.24 -6.84 6.79
N PRO A 11 19.24 -7.35 6.05
CA PRO A 11 19.05 -8.53 5.18
C PRO A 11 18.43 -9.70 5.97
N GLY A 12 17.50 -10.45 5.37
CA GLY A 12 16.88 -11.62 6.02
C GLY A 12 15.64 -11.31 6.89
N VAL A 13 15.37 -10.03 7.21
CA VAL A 13 14.24 -9.65 8.06
C VAL A 13 12.90 -9.89 7.34
N ARG A 14 12.85 -9.66 6.02
CA ARG A 14 11.62 -9.83 5.26
C ARG A 14 11.14 -11.28 5.30
N GLU A 15 12.06 -12.23 5.17
CA GLU A 15 11.80 -13.66 5.16
C GLU A 15 11.27 -14.18 6.49
N HIS A 16 11.60 -13.51 7.60
CA HIS A 16 11.13 -13.88 8.94
C HIS A 16 9.72 -13.37 9.25
N TYR A 17 9.33 -12.20 8.73
CA TYR A 17 8.06 -11.54 9.06
C TYR A 17 7.02 -11.58 7.94
N THR A 18 7.39 -12.00 6.73
CA THR A 18 6.43 -12.14 5.63
C THR A 18 5.64 -13.43 5.81
N ASP A 19 4.43 -13.31 6.33
CA ASP A 19 3.45 -14.39 6.29
C ASP A 19 2.73 -14.37 4.93
N PRO A 20 2.84 -15.44 4.11
CA PRO A 20 2.15 -15.52 2.83
C PRO A 20 0.61 -15.47 2.95
N GLU A 21 0.04 -15.80 4.11
CA GLU A 21 -1.41 -15.76 4.34
C GLU A 21 -1.91 -14.37 4.75
N LEU A 22 -1.03 -13.45 5.15
CA LEU A 22 -1.43 -12.10 5.60
C LEU A 22 -2.26 -11.36 4.55
N ALA A 23 -1.88 -11.49 3.27
CA ALA A 23 -2.59 -10.86 2.16
C ALA A 23 -4.04 -11.33 2.02
N ARG A 24 -4.37 -12.57 2.46
CA ARG A 24 -5.73 -13.11 2.40
C ARG A 24 -6.65 -12.56 3.47
N HIS A 25 -6.10 -11.97 4.52
CA HIS A 25 -6.84 -11.38 5.63
C HIS A 25 -6.96 -9.84 5.52
N CYS A 26 -6.29 -9.23 4.53
CA CYS A 26 -6.35 -7.80 4.30
C CYS A 26 -7.40 -7.45 3.23
N ALA A 27 -8.42 -6.68 3.61
CA ALA A 27 -9.43 -6.19 2.67
C ALA A 27 -8.96 -4.97 1.84
N ALA A 28 -8.05 -4.17 2.38
CA ALA A 28 -7.47 -2.99 1.73
C ALA A 28 -6.16 -2.57 2.43
N LEU A 29 -5.34 -1.76 1.77
CA LEU A 29 -4.10 -1.21 2.35
C LEU A 29 -3.91 0.26 1.97
N ALA A 30 -3.80 1.12 2.97
CA ALA A 30 -3.37 2.50 2.79
C ALA A 30 -1.88 2.65 3.07
N LEU A 31 -1.11 3.26 2.16
CA LEU A 31 0.31 3.55 2.30
C LEU A 31 0.51 5.04 2.62
N LEU A 32 0.95 5.36 3.82
CA LEU A 32 1.18 6.75 4.23
C LEU A 32 2.64 7.15 3.93
N VAL A 33 2.83 8.15 3.09
CA VAL A 33 4.12 8.62 2.56
C VAL A 33 4.33 10.11 2.84
N ALA A 34 5.58 10.52 3.10
CA ALA A 34 5.90 11.94 3.36
C ALA A 34 6.95 12.51 2.40
N THR A 35 7.71 11.67 1.71
CA THR A 35 8.86 12.10 0.91
C THR A 35 8.74 11.63 -0.54
N PRO A 36 9.39 12.30 -1.51
CA PRO A 36 9.46 11.82 -2.89
C PRO A 36 10.00 10.39 -3.01
N GLY A 37 11.00 10.05 -2.20
CA GLY A 37 11.55 8.68 -2.13
C GLY A 37 10.52 7.67 -1.59
N GLY A 38 9.75 8.04 -0.56
CA GLY A 38 8.65 7.23 -0.04
C GLY A 38 7.54 7.01 -1.08
N HIS A 39 7.21 8.03 -1.87
CA HIS A 39 6.27 7.90 -3.00
C HIS A 39 6.77 6.91 -4.05
N GLN A 40 8.04 6.98 -4.42
CA GLN A 40 8.62 6.03 -5.38
C GLN A 40 8.60 4.60 -4.84
N LEU A 41 8.94 4.43 -3.56
CA LEU A 41 8.88 3.12 -2.88
C LEU A 41 7.45 2.58 -2.81
N GLY A 42 6.46 3.42 -2.50
CA GLY A 42 5.05 3.05 -2.47
C GLY A 42 4.55 2.59 -3.85
N ARG A 43 4.90 3.32 -4.92
CA ARG A 43 4.59 2.91 -6.30
C ARG A 43 5.20 1.57 -6.65
N TYR A 44 6.48 1.37 -6.30
CA TYR A 44 7.16 0.09 -6.52
C TYR A 44 6.45 -1.04 -5.78
N TYR A 45 6.08 -0.85 -4.51
CA TYR A 45 5.35 -1.84 -3.72
C TYR A 45 4.00 -2.21 -4.35
N ILE A 46 3.21 -1.22 -4.78
CA ILE A 46 1.92 -1.45 -5.46
C ILE A 46 2.12 -2.24 -6.76
N ALA A 47 3.11 -1.87 -7.56
CA ALA A 47 3.39 -2.53 -8.84
C ALA A 47 3.84 -4.01 -8.67
N GLN A 48 4.48 -4.35 -7.56
CA GLN A 48 4.89 -5.72 -7.23
C GLN A 48 3.75 -6.58 -6.65
N ASN A 49 2.64 -5.97 -6.24
CA ASN A 49 1.49 -6.66 -5.64
C ASN A 49 0.18 -6.40 -6.42
N PRO A 50 0.12 -6.62 -7.75
CA PRO A 50 -1.08 -6.35 -8.52
C PRO A 50 -2.22 -7.31 -8.13
N GLY A 51 -3.35 -6.77 -7.65
CA GLY A 51 -4.62 -7.49 -7.60
C GLY A 51 -4.93 -8.32 -6.35
N SER A 52 -4.09 -8.29 -5.29
CA SER A 52 -4.40 -9.00 -4.04
C SER A 52 -5.42 -8.28 -3.16
N LEU A 53 -5.46 -6.94 -3.23
CA LEU A 53 -6.42 -6.08 -2.53
C LEU A 53 -6.31 -4.63 -3.05
N PRO A 54 -7.35 -3.79 -2.86
CA PRO A 54 -7.25 -2.35 -3.12
C PRO A 54 -6.13 -1.69 -2.31
N MET A 55 -5.27 -0.93 -2.99
CA MET A 55 -4.16 -0.21 -2.36
C MET A 55 -4.11 1.23 -2.83
N LEU A 56 -4.00 2.19 -1.90
CA LEU A 56 -3.84 3.61 -2.20
C LEU A 56 -2.74 4.26 -1.35
N MET A 57 -2.12 5.31 -1.90
CA MET A 57 -1.13 6.12 -1.20
C MET A 57 -1.74 7.42 -0.70
N PHE A 58 -1.34 7.84 0.49
CA PHE A 58 -1.80 9.06 1.14
C PHE A 58 -0.61 9.83 1.72
N THR A 59 -0.75 11.15 1.83
CA THR A 59 0.17 12.00 2.60
C THR A 59 -0.45 12.46 3.93
N ASP A 60 -1.78 12.37 4.03
CA ASP A 60 -2.58 12.70 5.21
C ASP A 60 -3.20 11.44 5.82
N GLU A 61 -3.05 11.29 7.13
CA GLU A 61 -3.48 10.10 7.86
C GLU A 61 -5.01 10.02 8.00
N ALA A 62 -5.67 11.18 8.19
CA ALA A 62 -7.11 11.23 8.35
C ALA A 62 -7.82 10.77 7.06
N GLN A 63 -7.37 11.23 5.90
CA GLN A 63 -7.88 10.77 4.60
C GLN A 63 -7.67 9.28 4.36
N ALA A 64 -6.52 8.73 4.80
CA ALA A 64 -6.24 7.30 4.68
C ALA A 64 -7.23 6.46 5.50
N ILE A 65 -7.50 6.89 6.74
CA ILE A 65 -8.46 6.22 7.64
C ILE A 65 -9.88 6.34 7.09
N GLU A 66 -10.26 7.53 6.62
CA GLU A 66 -11.57 7.75 6.00
C GLU A 66 -11.78 6.80 4.82
N TRP A 67 -10.78 6.66 3.94
CA TRP A 67 -10.84 5.73 2.81
C TRP A 67 -10.97 4.28 3.25
N LEU A 68 -10.22 3.84 4.27
CA LEU A 68 -10.28 2.46 4.79
C LEU A 68 -11.64 2.09 5.39
N HIS A 69 -12.39 3.07 5.92
CA HIS A 69 -13.73 2.85 6.48
C HIS A 69 -14.85 2.88 5.44
N ARG A 70 -14.60 3.32 4.20
CA ARG A 70 -15.59 3.25 3.13
C ARG A 70 -15.81 1.79 2.77
N GLU A 71 -17.06 1.31 2.79
CA GLU A 71 -17.38 -0.05 2.35
C GLU A 71 -16.82 -0.28 0.94
N THR A 72 -16.07 -1.36 0.79
CA THR A 72 -15.33 -1.72 -0.44
C THR A 72 -16.25 -2.09 -1.61
N SER A 73 -17.57 -1.95 -1.45
CA SER A 73 -18.60 -2.23 -2.47
C SER A 73 -18.67 -1.18 -3.58
N ASP A 74 -18.02 -0.03 -3.42
CA ASP A 74 -18.14 1.12 -4.34
C ASP A 74 -16.78 1.64 -4.85
N GLN A 75 -15.79 0.75 -5.01
CA GLN A 75 -14.52 1.13 -5.63
C GLN A 75 -14.68 1.15 -7.16
N PRO A 76 -14.42 2.28 -7.85
CA PRO A 76 -14.23 2.24 -9.29
C PRO A 76 -13.03 1.36 -9.59
N THR A 77 -13.23 0.31 -10.40
CA THR A 77 -12.14 -0.46 -11.01
C THR A 77 -11.23 0.50 -11.76
N PHE A 78 -10.08 0.85 -11.17
CA PHE A 78 -9.00 1.45 -11.92
C PHE A 78 -8.37 0.37 -12.80
N ALA A 79 -8.99 0.15 -13.95
CA ALA A 79 -8.32 -0.42 -15.11
C ALA A 79 -7.12 0.50 -15.43
N GLY A 80 -5.95 -0.11 -15.58
CA GLY A 80 -4.70 0.61 -15.80
C GLY A 80 -4.83 1.69 -16.86
N SER A 81 -4.39 2.90 -16.51
CA SER A 81 -3.90 3.84 -17.51
C SER A 81 -2.39 3.87 -17.38
N ALA A 82 -1.75 2.97 -18.14
CA ALA A 82 -0.46 3.27 -18.70
C ALA A 82 -0.70 4.40 -19.71
N ALA A 83 -0.41 5.63 -19.33
CA ALA A 83 -0.23 6.72 -20.27
C ALA A 83 1.28 6.94 -20.42
N LEU A 84 1.75 6.62 -21.62
CA LEU A 84 3.04 7.00 -22.21
C LEU A 84 3.21 8.53 -22.23
#